data_AF-A0A0L0DK83-F1
#
_entry.id   AF-A0A0L0DK83-F1
#
_cell.length_a   1.000
_cell.length_b   1.000
_cell.length_c   1.000
_cell.angle_alpha   90.00
_cell.angle_beta   90.00
_cell.angle_gamma   90.00
#
_symmetry.space_group_name_H-M   'P 1'
#
loop_
_entity.id
_entity.type
_entity.pdbx_description
1 polymer ?
#
loop_
_entity_poly.entity_id
_entity_poly.type
_entity_poly.pdbx_seq_one_letter_code
_entity_poly.pdbx_strand_id
1 'polypeptide(L)'
;MLTVAHVSYIACQFILVYVKDQAQEALGFSDAQYGLLVGYAFSLVFVVAGIPIGYVSDVHSRKVVIVASISLWSVATVAQGAAPSFALLLLARMLQGVGSAGFNAASFALIADYFAASQRSVANSVFSTSVYMGGGITAALGSLLADSSFGWRWTVAAFGFAGIGIALAVATTRAEVTVE
;
A
#
# COMPACT_ATOMS: atom_id res chain seq x y z
N MET A 1 4.46 8.45 -12.13
CA MET A 1 3.54 7.37 -11.70
C MET A 1 3.99 6.66 -10.44
N LEU A 2 5.28 6.32 -10.26
CA LEU A 2 5.79 5.67 -9.04
C LEU A 2 5.44 6.42 -7.75
N THR A 3 5.61 7.74 -7.72
CA THR A 3 5.24 8.56 -6.55
C THR A 3 3.75 8.44 -6.20
N VAL A 4 2.87 8.42 -7.21
CA VAL A 4 1.41 8.27 -7.00
C VAL A 4 1.08 6.88 -6.46
N ALA A 5 1.72 5.83 -6.99
CA ALA A 5 1.58 4.47 -6.45
C ALA A 5 2.08 4.39 -4.99
N HIS A 6 3.16 5.07 -4.66
CA HIS A 6 3.66 5.10 -3.28
C HIS A 6 2.74 5.91 -2.34
N VAL A 7 2.14 7.02 -2.81
CA VAL A 7 1.07 7.73 -2.07
C VAL A 7 -0.08 6.76 -1.75
N SER A 8 -0.52 5.97 -2.73
CA SER A 8 -1.58 4.97 -2.53
C SER A 8 -1.19 3.89 -1.54
N TYR A 9 0.05 3.37 -1.61
CA TYR A 9 0.57 2.42 -0.63
C TYR A 9 0.47 2.97 0.79
N ILE A 10 1.02 4.17 1.02
CA ILE A 10 0.99 4.83 2.33
C ILE A 10 -0.45 5.03 2.78
N ALA A 11 -1.31 5.50 1.88
CA ALA A 11 -2.70 5.75 2.23
C ALA A 11 -3.45 4.47 2.66
N CYS A 12 -3.28 3.39 1.89
CA CYS A 12 -3.83 2.07 2.22
C CYS A 12 -3.21 1.49 3.49
N GLN A 13 -1.94 1.77 3.79
CA GLN A 13 -1.26 1.27 4.97
C GLN A 13 -1.83 1.91 6.25
N PHE A 14 -2.08 3.22 6.23
CA PHE A 14 -2.49 4.00 7.41
C PHE A 14 -4.00 4.05 7.62
N ILE A 15 -4.84 3.70 6.63
CA ILE A 15 -6.30 3.90 6.74
C ILE A 15 -6.93 3.24 7.96
N LEU A 16 -6.46 2.06 8.37
CA LEU A 16 -6.95 1.36 9.58
C LEU A 16 -6.75 2.15 10.88
N VAL A 17 -5.75 3.04 10.92
CA VAL A 17 -5.51 3.88 12.10
C VAL A 17 -6.64 4.90 12.27
N TYR A 18 -7.16 5.41 11.16
CA TYR A 18 -8.18 6.46 11.16
C TYR A 18 -9.61 5.93 11.24
N VAL A 19 -9.78 4.61 11.13
CA VAL A 19 -11.07 3.93 11.29
C VAL A 19 -11.11 2.99 12.50
N LYS A 20 -10.16 3.15 13.43
CA LYS A 20 -9.95 2.26 14.57
C LYS A 20 -11.24 2.07 15.37
N ASP A 21 -11.84 3.16 15.83
CA ASP A 21 -12.93 3.13 16.80
C ASP A 21 -14.18 2.46 16.20
N GLN A 22 -14.53 2.82 14.96
CA GLN A 22 -15.66 2.26 14.22
C GLN A 22 -15.44 0.78 13.90
N ALA A 23 -14.21 0.39 13.53
CA ALA A 23 -13.88 -1.00 13.27
C ALA A 23 -13.90 -1.85 14.55
N GLN A 24 -13.40 -1.31 15.67
CA GLN A 24 -13.44 -1.96 16.98
C GLN A 24 -14.87 -2.17 17.46
N GLU A 25 -15.71 -1.15 17.37
CA GLU A 25 -17.12 -1.24 17.72
C GLU A 25 -17.85 -2.29 16.86
N ALA A 26 -17.62 -2.28 15.55
CA ALA A 26 -18.30 -3.18 14.62
C ALA A 26 -17.85 -4.65 14.72
N LEU A 27 -16.60 -4.91 15.12
CA LEU A 27 -16.02 -6.26 15.12
C LEU A 27 -15.67 -6.79 16.52
N GLY A 28 -15.81 -5.96 17.56
CA GLY A 28 -15.65 -6.35 18.96
C GLY A 28 -14.23 -6.76 19.37
N PHE A 29 -13.18 -6.22 18.74
CA PHE A 29 -11.79 -6.56 19.08
C PHE A 29 -11.16 -5.59 20.07
N SER A 30 -10.27 -6.10 20.93
CA SER A 30 -9.60 -5.33 21.98
C SER A 30 -8.48 -4.41 21.46
N ASP A 31 -8.00 -3.50 22.29
CA ASP A 31 -6.82 -2.66 21.95
C ASP A 31 -5.55 -3.50 21.74
N ALA A 32 -5.40 -4.63 22.44
CA ALA A 32 -4.30 -5.56 22.21
C ALA A 32 -4.39 -6.20 20.81
N GLN A 33 -5.60 -6.58 20.38
CA GLN A 33 -5.86 -7.08 19.03
C GLN A 33 -5.65 -5.99 17.96
N TYR A 34 -6.01 -4.74 18.26
CA TYR A 34 -5.68 -3.60 17.41
C TYR A 34 -4.17 -3.42 17.27
N GLY A 35 -3.41 -3.46 18.36
CA GLY A 35 -1.96 -3.39 18.36
C GLY A 35 -1.32 -4.51 17.53
N LEU A 36 -1.85 -5.73 17.61
CA LEU A 36 -1.46 -6.84 16.76
C LEU A 36 -1.69 -6.54 15.27
N LEU A 37 -2.84 -5.97 14.93
CA LEU A 37 -3.25 -5.65 13.56
C LEU A 37 -2.36 -4.58 12.92
N VAL A 38 -2.10 -3.47 13.61
CA VAL A 38 -1.30 -2.36 13.07
C VAL A 38 0.20 -2.57 13.20
N GLY A 39 0.63 -3.39 14.16
CA GLY A 39 2.04 -3.71 14.40
C GLY A 39 2.48 -4.99 13.68
N TYR A 40 2.37 -6.12 14.37
CA TYR A 40 3.01 -7.37 13.96
C TYR A 40 2.40 -8.02 12.71
N ALA A 41 1.07 -7.99 12.56
CA ALA A 41 0.38 -8.67 11.47
C ALA A 41 0.82 -8.17 10.09
N PHE A 42 1.04 -6.86 9.96
CA PHE A 42 1.64 -6.28 8.77
C PHE A 42 3.16 -6.44 8.76
N SER A 43 3.84 -6.00 9.82
CA SER A 43 5.30 -5.78 9.79
C SER A 43 6.10 -7.08 9.71
N LEU A 44 5.71 -8.14 10.43
CA LEU A 44 6.41 -9.42 10.38
C LEU A 44 6.26 -10.06 9.00
N VAL A 45 5.04 -10.03 8.45
CA VAL A 45 4.76 -10.59 7.14
C VAL A 45 5.48 -9.80 6.05
N PHE A 46 5.47 -8.47 6.13
CA PHE A 46 6.21 -7.59 5.22
C PHE A 46 7.72 -7.91 5.22
N VAL A 47 8.34 -8.05 6.39
CA VAL A 47 9.78 -8.34 6.50
C VAL A 47 10.10 -9.73 5.96
N VAL A 48 9.34 -10.75 6.35
CA VAL A 48 9.57 -12.14 5.91
C VAL A 48 9.33 -12.27 4.41
N ALA A 49 8.26 -11.67 3.88
CA ALA A 49 7.94 -11.69 2.45
C ALA A 49 8.92 -10.84 1.62
N GLY A 50 9.57 -9.84 2.23
CA GLY A 50 10.58 -9.01 1.57
C GLY A 50 11.79 -9.78 1.06
N ILE A 51 12.19 -10.87 1.74
CA ILE A 51 13.32 -11.71 1.30
C ILE A 51 13.02 -12.41 -0.04
N PRO A 52 11.98 -13.26 -0.17
CA PRO A 52 11.68 -13.91 -1.45
C PRO A 52 11.22 -12.91 -2.52
N ILE A 53 10.45 -11.89 -2.16
CA ILE A 53 9.96 -10.90 -3.15
C ILE A 53 11.12 -10.01 -3.64
N GLY A 54 12.09 -9.70 -2.79
CA GLY A 54 13.33 -9.02 -3.17
C GLY A 54 14.09 -9.82 -4.24
N TYR A 55 14.30 -11.11 -4.02
CA TYR A 55 14.89 -12.00 -5.02
C TYR A 55 14.09 -12.02 -6.33
N VAL A 56 12.76 -12.13 -6.26
CA VAL A 56 11.89 -12.06 -7.45
C VAL A 56 12.07 -10.73 -8.16
N SER A 57 12.26 -9.63 -7.44
CA SER A 57 12.46 -8.29 -8.02
C SER A 57 13.79 -8.10 -8.73
N ASP A 58 14.81 -8.88 -8.36
CA ASP A 58 16.11 -8.85 -9.02
C ASP A 58 16.10 -9.64 -10.35
N VAL A 59 15.29 -10.71 -10.43
CA VAL A 59 15.30 -11.62 -11.59
C VAL A 59 14.11 -11.46 -12.55
N HIS A 60 13.06 -10.72 -12.16
CA HIS A 60 11.90 -10.41 -13.02
C HIS A 60 11.84 -8.92 -13.39
N SER A 61 10.95 -8.60 -14.33
CA SER A 61 10.67 -7.20 -14.69
C SER A 61 10.21 -6.40 -13.47
N ARG A 62 10.97 -5.34 -13.12
CA ARG A 62 10.64 -4.39 -12.05
C ARG A 62 9.21 -3.86 -12.16
N LYS A 63 8.74 -3.61 -13.40
CA LYS A 63 7.37 -3.16 -13.67
C LYS A 63 6.33 -4.21 -13.24
N VAL A 64 6.56 -5.49 -13.52
CA VAL A 64 5.65 -6.59 -13.13
C VAL A 64 5.55 -6.66 -11.62
N VAL A 65 6.69 -6.58 -10.91
CA VAL A 65 6.73 -6.59 -9.45
C VAL A 65 5.94 -5.42 -8.86
N ILE A 66 6.10 -4.22 -9.42
CA ILE A 66 5.36 -3.03 -9.00
C ILE A 66 3.86 -3.19 -9.21
N VAL A 67 3.41 -3.61 -10.40
CA VAL A 67 1.98 -3.78 -10.70
C VAL A 67 1.36 -4.86 -9.83
N ALA A 68 2.05 -5.99 -9.63
CA ALA A 68 1.61 -7.07 -8.77
C ALA A 68 1.49 -6.62 -7.31
N SER A 69 2.49 -5.86 -6.83
CA SER A 69 2.46 -5.26 -5.50
C SER A 69 1.24 -4.36 -5.34
N ILE A 70 1.05 -3.40 -6.26
CA ILE A 70 -0.07 -2.44 -6.21
C ILE A 70 -1.41 -3.17 -6.15
N SER A 71 -1.57 -4.15 -7.03
CA SER A 71 -2.79 -4.93 -7.12
C SER A 71 -3.07 -5.69 -5.82
N LEU A 72 -2.04 -6.35 -5.26
CA LEU A 72 -2.20 -7.19 -4.08
C LEU A 72 -2.52 -6.39 -2.82
N TRP A 73 -1.78 -5.29 -2.54
CA TRP A 73 -2.11 -4.48 -1.36
C TRP A 73 -3.48 -3.82 -1.50
N SER A 74 -3.87 -3.42 -2.72
CA SER A 74 -5.14 -2.74 -2.96
C SER A 74 -6.33 -3.68 -2.76
N VAL A 75 -6.25 -4.89 -3.30
CA VAL A 75 -7.25 -5.95 -3.06
C VAL A 75 -7.31 -6.31 -1.58
N ALA A 76 -6.16 -6.42 -0.92
CA ALA A 76 -6.10 -6.67 0.52
C ALA A 76 -6.76 -5.53 1.33
N THR A 77 -6.61 -4.27 0.91
CA THR A 77 -7.30 -3.14 1.54
C THR A 77 -8.81 -3.18 1.30
N VAL A 78 -9.28 -3.51 0.09
CA VAL A 78 -10.71 -3.75 -0.14
C VAL A 78 -11.24 -4.87 0.76
N ALA A 79 -10.49 -5.96 0.89
CA ALA A 79 -10.85 -7.09 1.76
C ALA A 79 -10.93 -6.69 3.24
N GLN A 80 -10.10 -5.74 3.72
CA GLN A 80 -10.20 -5.19 5.08
C GLN A 80 -11.53 -4.46 5.30
N GLY A 81 -11.98 -3.64 4.33
CA GLY A 81 -13.29 -2.97 4.40
C GLY A 81 -14.47 -3.95 4.39
N ALA A 82 -14.32 -5.09 3.70
CA ALA A 82 -15.34 -6.14 3.61
C ALA A 82 -15.28 -7.18 4.76
N ALA A 83 -14.28 -7.12 5.65
CA ALA A 83 -14.05 -8.17 6.64
C ALA A 83 -15.20 -8.25 7.67
N PRO A 84 -15.89 -9.40 7.81
CA PRO A 84 -17.00 -9.55 8.75
C PRO A 84 -16.52 -9.93 10.17
N SER A 85 -15.24 -10.22 10.36
CA SER A 85 -14.66 -10.61 11.66
C SER A 85 -13.22 -10.11 11.79
N PHE A 86 -12.74 -10.01 13.03
CA PHE A 86 -11.34 -9.67 13.31
C PHE A 86 -10.35 -10.63 12.63
N ALA A 87 -10.63 -11.94 12.60
CA ALA A 87 -9.74 -12.91 11.97
C ALA A 87 -9.56 -12.65 10.47
N LEU A 88 -10.65 -12.33 9.75
CA LEU A 88 -10.57 -12.01 8.33
C LEU A 88 -9.91 -10.64 8.08
N LEU A 89 -10.13 -9.68 8.98
CA LEU A 89 -9.43 -8.39 8.95
C LEU A 89 -7.91 -8.58 9.13
N LEU A 90 -7.51 -9.43 10.07
CA LEU A 90 -6.12 -9.79 10.35
C LEU A 90 -5.46 -10.46 9.13
N LEU A 91 -6.13 -11.45 8.53
CA LEU A 91 -5.64 -12.11 7.31
C LEU A 91 -5.49 -11.13 6.14
N ALA A 92 -6.47 -10.26 5.93
CA ALA A 92 -6.39 -9.24 4.89
C ALA A 92 -5.23 -8.26 5.16
N ARG A 93 -4.95 -7.94 6.43
CA ARG A 93 -3.81 -7.09 6.81
C ARG A 93 -2.46 -7.77 6.58
N MET A 94 -2.37 -9.07 6.84
CA MET A 94 -1.18 -9.88 6.51
C MET A 94 -0.94 -9.92 5.00
N LEU A 95 -1.98 -10.15 4.19
CA LEU A 95 -1.90 -10.12 2.73
C LEU A 95 -1.43 -8.75 2.21
N GLN A 96 -1.85 -7.66 2.85
CA GLN A 96 -1.35 -6.34 2.52
C GLN A 96 0.15 -6.23 2.77
N GLY A 97 0.66 -6.77 3.88
CA GLY A 97 2.10 -6.86 4.16
C GLY A 97 2.89 -7.58 3.07
N VAL A 98 2.38 -8.71 2.57
CA VAL A 98 2.97 -9.43 1.42
C VAL A 98 2.99 -8.55 0.17
N GLY A 99 1.86 -7.94 -0.17
CA GLY A 99 1.74 -7.09 -1.35
C GLY A 99 2.63 -5.86 -1.34
N SER A 100 3.01 -5.37 -0.16
CA SER A 100 3.85 -4.17 -0.05
C SER A 100 5.35 -4.44 -0.11
N ALA A 101 5.79 -5.69 0.08
CA ALA A 101 7.18 -6.00 0.37
C ALA A 101 8.18 -5.71 -0.76
N GLY A 102 7.75 -5.81 -2.03
CA GLY A 102 8.63 -5.63 -3.20
C GLY A 102 8.66 -4.23 -3.81
N PHE A 103 7.70 -3.38 -3.46
CA PHE A 103 7.44 -2.15 -4.22
C PHE A 103 8.57 -1.13 -4.10
N ASN A 104 9.10 -0.91 -2.90
CA ASN A 104 10.14 0.10 -2.67
C ASN A 104 11.47 -0.27 -3.32
N ALA A 105 11.91 -1.54 -3.19
CA ALA A 105 13.13 -2.02 -3.83
C ALA A 105 13.05 -1.88 -5.37
N ALA A 106 11.96 -2.36 -5.97
CA ALA A 106 11.73 -2.23 -7.41
C ALA A 106 11.65 -0.76 -7.88
N SER A 107 11.04 0.12 -7.07
CA SER A 107 10.93 1.55 -7.37
C SER A 107 12.28 2.26 -7.32
N PHE A 108 13.11 2.01 -6.30
CA PHE A 108 14.45 2.59 -6.22
C PHE A 108 15.36 2.10 -7.35
N ALA A 109 15.25 0.81 -7.71
CA ALA A 109 15.98 0.27 -8.84
C ALA A 109 15.55 0.93 -10.18
N LEU A 110 14.24 1.11 -10.41
CA LEU A 110 13.76 1.86 -11.58
C LEU A 110 14.23 3.32 -11.57
N ILE A 111 14.23 4.00 -10.43
CA ILE A 111 14.75 5.37 -10.35
C ILE A 111 16.24 5.40 -10.72
N ALA A 112 17.02 4.41 -10.29
CA ALA A 112 18.43 4.32 -10.63
C ALA A 112 18.66 4.04 -12.13
N ASP A 113 17.79 3.24 -12.77
CA ASP A 113 17.83 2.93 -14.20
C ASP A 113 17.48 4.17 -15.07
N TYR A 114 16.50 4.99 -14.64
CA TYR A 114 15.99 6.12 -15.43
C TYR A 114 16.71 7.45 -15.20
N PHE A 115 17.38 7.64 -14.06
CA PHE A 115 18.01 8.91 -13.71
C PHE A 115 19.53 8.80 -13.58
N ALA A 116 20.24 9.79 -14.15
CA ALA A 116 21.68 9.95 -13.99
C ALA A 116 22.06 10.15 -12.52
N ALA A 117 23.26 9.73 -12.13
CA ALA A 117 23.71 9.74 -10.74
C ALA A 117 23.55 11.11 -10.04
N SER A 118 23.79 12.21 -10.76
CA SER A 118 23.63 13.58 -10.24
C SER A 118 22.18 13.97 -9.93
N GLN A 119 21.20 13.32 -10.56
CA GLN A 119 19.77 13.61 -10.41
C GLN A 119 19.03 12.62 -9.49
N ARG A 120 19.64 11.45 -9.20
CA ARG A 120 19.02 10.39 -8.38
C ARG A 120 18.58 10.88 -7.00
N SER A 121 19.36 11.75 -6.34
CA SER A 121 19.00 12.30 -5.03
C SER A 121 17.68 13.09 -5.09
N VAL A 122 17.51 13.93 -6.12
CA VAL A 122 16.28 14.70 -6.34
C VAL A 122 15.12 13.77 -6.66
N ALA A 123 15.31 12.79 -7.55
CA ALA A 123 14.27 11.83 -7.90
C ALA A 123 13.79 11.01 -6.68
N ASN A 124 14.72 10.53 -5.85
CA ASN A 124 14.41 9.85 -4.60
C ASN A 124 13.73 10.78 -3.58
N SER A 125 14.07 12.06 -3.55
CA SER A 125 13.43 13.04 -2.66
C SER A 125 11.96 13.24 -3.06
N VAL A 126 11.69 13.44 -4.35
CA VAL A 126 10.33 13.54 -4.90
C VAL A 126 9.54 12.25 -4.62
N PHE A 127 10.17 11.08 -4.79
CA PHE A 127 9.55 9.81 -4.44
C PHE A 127 9.22 9.76 -2.94
N SER A 128 10.12 10.20 -2.06
CA SER A 128 9.94 10.15 -0.60
C SER A 128 8.87 11.13 -0.08
N THR A 129 8.63 12.25 -0.76
CA THR A 129 7.54 13.19 -0.42
C THR A 129 6.16 12.53 -0.39
N SER A 130 5.99 11.44 -1.14
CA SER A 130 4.74 10.65 -1.13
C SER A 130 4.34 10.13 0.25
N VAL A 131 5.28 9.92 1.18
CA VAL A 131 4.99 9.50 2.56
C VAL A 131 4.14 10.54 3.28
N TYR A 132 4.54 11.81 3.18
CA TYR A 132 3.80 12.91 3.78
C TYR A 132 2.47 13.16 3.08
N MET A 133 2.43 13.06 1.76
CA MET A 133 1.19 13.22 1.00
C MET A 133 0.18 12.11 1.32
N GLY A 134 0.60 10.83 1.30
CA GLY A 134 -0.26 9.70 1.62
C GLY A 134 -0.75 9.74 3.06
N GLY A 135 0.14 10.04 4.01
CA GLY A 135 -0.23 10.22 5.42
C GLY A 135 -1.23 11.37 5.59
N GLY A 136 -0.97 12.52 4.97
CA GLY A 136 -1.86 13.69 5.03
C GLY A 136 -3.24 13.44 4.42
N ILE A 137 -3.31 12.79 3.25
CA ILE A 137 -4.59 12.42 2.60
C ILE A 137 -5.40 11.51 3.53
N THR A 138 -4.75 10.52 4.11
CA THR A 138 -5.41 9.54 5.01
C THR A 138 -5.86 10.21 6.30
N ALA A 139 -5.06 11.11 6.85
CA ALA A 139 -5.43 11.89 8.04
C ALA A 139 -6.64 12.80 7.79
N ALA A 140 -6.66 13.48 6.63
CA ALA A 140 -7.72 14.40 6.29
C ALA A 140 -9.05 13.70 5.96
N LEU A 141 -8.98 12.57 5.26
CA LEU A 141 -10.18 11.89 4.72
C LEU A 141 -10.62 10.68 5.55
N GLY A 142 -9.71 10.01 6.26
CA GLY A 142 -9.97 8.72 6.90
C GLY A 142 -11.11 8.79 7.92
N SER A 143 -10.94 9.56 8.99
CA SER A 143 -11.98 9.68 10.04
C SER A 143 -13.20 10.44 9.53
N LEU A 144 -13.01 11.49 8.73
CA LEU A 144 -14.10 12.29 8.15
C LEU A 144 -15.11 11.43 7.36
N LEU A 145 -14.60 10.54 6.49
CA LEU A 145 -15.47 9.66 5.71
C LEU A 145 -16.03 8.52 6.58
N ALA A 146 -15.24 7.98 7.50
CA ALA A 146 -15.67 6.89 8.37
C ALA A 146 -16.81 7.27 9.32
N ASP A 147 -16.84 8.51 9.81
CA ASP A 147 -17.89 9.05 10.68
C ASP A 147 -19.14 9.50 9.92
N SER A 148 -19.03 9.66 8.60
CA SER A 148 -20.15 10.04 7.74
C SER A 148 -21.07 8.85 7.42
N SER A 149 -22.17 9.10 6.71
CA SER A 149 -23.03 8.04 6.17
C SER A 149 -22.32 7.10 5.19
N PHE A 150 -21.12 7.46 4.72
CA PHE A 150 -20.27 6.58 3.93
C PHE A 150 -19.79 5.37 4.76
N GLY A 151 -19.45 5.58 6.03
CA GLY A 151 -19.08 4.55 6.97
C GLY A 151 -17.68 3.96 6.76
N TRP A 152 -17.10 3.42 7.83
CA TRP A 152 -15.71 2.96 7.84
C TRP A 152 -15.39 1.88 6.81
N ARG A 153 -16.32 0.95 6.54
CA ARG A 153 -16.12 -0.15 5.59
C ARG A 153 -15.87 0.36 4.18
N TRP A 154 -16.73 1.28 3.73
CA TRP A 154 -16.59 1.91 2.42
C TRP A 154 -15.42 2.87 2.37
N THR A 155 -15.11 3.58 3.46
CA THR A 155 -13.90 4.39 3.57
C THR A 155 -12.65 3.55 3.28
N VAL A 156 -12.47 2.41 3.96
CA VAL A 156 -11.33 1.52 3.72
C VAL A 156 -11.36 0.98 2.29
N ALA A 157 -12.52 0.51 1.81
CA ALA A 157 -12.65 -0.05 0.47
C ALA A 157 -12.33 0.99 -0.64
N ALA A 158 -12.72 2.26 -0.47
CA ALA A 158 -12.47 3.33 -1.43
C ALA A 158 -10.98 3.56 -1.66
N PHE A 159 -10.16 3.52 -0.60
CA PHE A 159 -8.70 3.61 -0.72
C PHE A 159 -8.12 2.42 -1.51
N GLY A 160 -8.64 1.22 -1.25
CA GLY A 160 -8.31 0.02 -2.02
C GLY A 160 -8.69 0.13 -3.50
N PHE A 161 -9.91 0.57 -3.81
CA PHE A 161 -10.35 0.77 -5.20
C PHE A 161 -9.54 1.83 -5.94
N ALA A 162 -9.18 2.93 -5.26
CA ALA A 162 -8.27 3.93 -5.84
C ALA A 162 -6.90 3.31 -6.17
N GLY A 163 -6.37 2.46 -5.30
CA GLY A 163 -5.15 1.69 -5.55
C GLY A 163 -5.25 0.75 -6.76
N ILE A 164 -6.39 0.06 -6.94
CA ILE A 164 -6.65 -0.78 -8.13
C ILE A 164 -6.62 0.07 -9.40
N GLY A 165 -7.25 1.25 -9.39
CA GLY A 165 -7.21 2.18 -10.52
C GLY A 165 -5.78 2.61 -10.87
N ILE A 166 -4.95 2.88 -9.85
CA ILE A 166 -3.53 3.19 -10.04
C ILE A 166 -2.77 1.98 -10.60
N ALA A 167 -3.06 0.76 -10.13
CA ALA A 167 -2.44 -0.47 -10.64
C ALA A 167 -2.70 -0.61 -12.16
N LEU A 168 -3.94 -0.39 -12.59
CA LEU A 168 -4.32 -0.43 -14.00
C LEU A 168 -3.61 0.65 -14.81
N ALA A 169 -3.53 1.88 -14.29
CA ALA A 169 -2.82 2.99 -14.95
C ALA A 169 -1.31 2.72 -15.10
N VAL A 170 -0.69 2.09 -14.10
CA VAL A 170 0.74 1.69 -14.15
C VAL A 170 0.94 0.49 -15.09
N ALA A 171 -0.03 -0.43 -15.16
CA ALA A 171 0.03 -1.56 -16.07
C ALA A 171 0.03 -1.12 -17.55
N THR A 172 -0.77 -0.11 -17.89
CA THR A 172 -0.90 0.41 -19.27
C THR A 172 0.25 1.32 -19.71
N THR A 173 1.08 1.82 -18.78
CA THR A 173 2.24 2.65 -19.13
C THR A 173 3.24 1.81 -19.92
N ARG A 174 3.52 2.13 -21.18
CA ARG A 174 4.55 1.40 -21.94
C ARG A 174 5.89 1.57 -21.21
N ALA A 175 6.60 0.46 -20.98
CA ALA A 175 8.02 0.58 -20.68
C ALA A 175 8.64 1.17 -21.95
N GLU A 176 9.07 2.42 -21.90
CA GLU A 176 9.78 3.00 -23.04
C GLU A 176 10.97 2.09 -23.34
N VAL A 177 11.00 1.63 -24.58
CA VAL A 177 12.06 0.80 -25.17
C VAL A 177 13.38 1.49 -24.84
N THR A 178 14.24 0.79 -24.11
CA THR A 178 15.64 1.19 -23.92
C THR A 178 16.24 1.42 -25.30
N VAL A 179 16.57 2.68 -25.59
CA VAL A 179 17.40 3.07 -26.73
C VAL A 179 18.76 2.40 -26.49
N GLU A 180 19.11 1.46 -27.38
CA GLU A 180 20.47 0.91 -27.51
C GLU A 180 21.50 2.02 -27.75
#